data_AF-A0A6V8NPK7-F1
#
_entry.id   AF-A0A6V8NPK7-F1
#
_cell.length_a   1.000
_cell.length_b   1.000
_cell.length_c   1.000
_cell.angle_alpha   90.00
_cell.angle_beta   90.00
_cell.angle_gamma   90.00
#
_symmetry.space_group_name_H-M   'P 1'
#
loop_
_entity.id
_entity.type
_entity.pdbx_description
1 polymer ?
#
loop_
_entity_poly.entity_id
_entity_poly.type
_entity_poly.pdbx_seq_one_letter_code
_entity_poly.pdbx_strand_id
1 'polypeptide(L)' 'MAKPSGERPPRVFLDANVIIAGCSFPRWSYEVLSHALKGDFQVVLCPLVIEQVRRHLKKDFP' A
#
# COMPACT_ATOMS: atom_id res chain seq x y z
N MET A 1 14.75 11.64 9.67
CA MET A 1 15.00 12.90 8.93
C MET A 1 13.63 13.53 8.70
N ALA A 2 13.29 14.59 9.43
CA ALA A 2 12.00 15.26 9.24
C ALA A 2 11.97 15.88 7.83
N LYS A 3 10.91 15.64 7.06
CA LYS A 3 10.73 16.26 5.74
C LYS A 3 10.71 17.78 5.87
N PRO A 4 11.28 18.53 4.91
CA PRO A 4 11.25 19.98 4.93
C PRO A 4 9.79 20.46 5.00
N SER A 5 9.53 21.38 5.92
CA SER A 5 8.20 21.94 6.18
C SER A 5 7.71 22.72 4.96
N GLY A 6 6.94 22.06 4.09
CA GLY A 6 6.33 22.66 2.91
C GLY A 6 6.07 21.68 1.76
N GLU A 7 6.81 20.56 1.70
CA GLU A 7 6.63 19.57 0.66
C GLU A 7 5.48 18.60 0.99
N ARG A 8 4.48 18.55 0.12
CA ARG A 8 3.42 17.54 0.22
C ARG A 8 4.05 16.15 0.00
N PRO A 9 3.66 15.12 0.77
CA PRO A 9 4.15 13.78 0.54
C PRO A 9 3.81 13.34 -0.90
N PRO A 10 4.70 12.59 -1.57
CA PRO A 10 4.43 12.10 -2.91
C PRO A 10 3.16 11.25 -2.90
N ARG A 11 2.38 11.34 -3.96
CA ARG A 11 1.17 10.51 -4.15
C ARG A 11 1.56 9.28 -4.94
N VAL A 12 1.42 8.11 -4.34
CA VAL A 12 1.88 6.85 -4.92
C VAL A 12 0.68 5.94 -5.14
N PHE A 13 0.47 5.55 -6.39
CA PHE A 13 -0.50 4.52 -6.73
C PHE A 13 0.10 3.15 -6.42
N LEU A 14 -0.62 2.32 -5.67
CA LEU A 14 -0.21 0.96 -5.36
C LEU A 14 -1.01 -0.03 -6.18
N ASP A 15 -0.31 -0.96 -6.83
CA ASP A 15 -0.93 -2.10 -7.50
C ASP A 15 -1.51 -3.10 -6.49
N ALA A 16 -2.52 -3.87 -6.90
CA ALA A 16 -3.14 -4.89 -6.07
C ALA A 16 -2.12 -5.91 -5.55
N ASN A 17 -1.13 -6.31 -6.36
CA ASN A 17 -0.13 -7.30 -5.97
C ASN A 17 0.77 -6.79 -4.83
N VAL A 18 1.09 -5.49 -4.79
CA VAL A 18 1.88 -4.90 -3.70
C VAL A 18 1.11 -4.97 -2.39
N ILE A 19 -0.19 -4.68 -2.45
CA ILE A 19 -1.07 -4.70 -1.27
C ILE A 19 -1.25 -6.13 -0.77
N ILE A 20 -1.59 -7.07 -1.66
CA ILE A 20 -1.74 -8.49 -1.34
C ILE A 20 -0.45 -9.03 -0.73
N ALA A 21 0.69 -8.86 -1.42
CA ALA A 21 1.96 -9.37 -0.94
C ALA A 21 2.37 -8.74 0.41
N GLY A 22 2.11 -7.45 0.61
CA GLY A 22 2.41 -6.76 1.86
C GLY A 22 1.50 -7.18 3.02
N CYS A 23 0.26 -7.58 2.75
CA CYS A 23 -0.65 -8.13 3.76
C CYS A 23 -0.33 -9.60 4.10
N SER A 24 0.07 -10.39 3.11
CA SER A 24 0.25 -11.84 3.25
C SER A 24 1.66 -12.26 3.67
N PHE A 25 2.69 -11.47 3.35
CA PHE A 25 4.08 -11.82 3.59
C PHE A 25 4.86 -10.66 4.23
N PRO A 26 5.50 -10.85 5.40
CA PRO A 26 6.36 -9.84 6.01
C PRO A 26 7.72 -9.79 5.29
N ARG A 27 7.72 -9.26 4.06
CA ARG A 27 8.92 -9.06 3.21
C ARG A 27 8.91 -7.63 2.65
N TRP A 28 9.59 -7.38 1.54
CA TRP A 28 9.73 -6.05 0.93
C TRP A 28 8.41 -5.27 0.75
N SER A 29 7.33 -5.94 0.33
CA SER A 29 6.02 -5.28 0.16
C SER A 29 5.40 -4.81 1.49
N TYR A 30 5.72 -5.49 2.60
CA TYR A 30 5.29 -5.06 3.93
C TYR A 30 5.94 -3.74 4.35
N GLU A 31 7.21 -3.52 3.99
CA GLU A 31 7.89 -2.25 4.24
C GLU A 31 7.25 -1.10 3.44
N VAL A 32 6.84 -1.35 2.20
CA VAL A 32 6.10 -0.35 1.40
C VAL A 32 4.82 0.07 2.12
N LEU A 33 4.02 -0.88 2.64
CA LEU A 33 2.81 -0.57 3.40
C LEU A 33 3.14 0.11 4.74
N SER A 34 4.24 -0.26 5.40
CA SER A 34 4.68 0.37 6.64
C SER A 34 5.07 1.83 6.43
N HIS A 35 5.75 2.15 5.33
CA HIS A 35 6.07 3.53 4.95
C HIS A 35 4.82 4.34 4.57
N ALA A 36 3.85 3.71 3.90
CA ALA A 36 2.53 4.33 3.67
C ALA A 36 1.85 4.71 5.01
N LEU A 37 1.83 3.79 5.98
CA LEU A 37 1.24 4.01 7.30
C LEU A 37 1.97 5.10 8.11
N LYS A 38 3.29 5.24 7.92
CA LYS A 38 4.11 6.30 8.52
C LYS A 38 3.91 7.69 7.86
N GLY A 39 3.16 7.77 6.75
CA GLY A 39 2.94 9.02 6.03
C GLY A 39 4.11 9.44 5.15
N ASP A 40 5.04 8.52 4.85
CA ASP A 40 6.17 8.82 3.95
C ASP A 40 5.70 9.07 2.51
N PHE A 41 4.49 8.62 2.16
CA PHE A 41 3.79 8.98 0.94
C PHE A 41 2.28 8.83 1.13
N GLN A 42 1.50 9.50 0.29
CA GLN A 42 0.05 9.35 0.26
C GLN A 42 -0.33 8.23 -0.70
N VAL A 43 -0.95 7.17 -0.17
CA VAL A 43 -1.47 6.08 -0.99
C VAL A 43 -2.65 6.56 -1.82
N VAL A 44 -2.63 6.23 -3.12
CA VAL A 44 -3.74 6.43 -4.04
C VAL A 44 -4.19 5.05 -4.53
N LEU A 45 -5.48 4.73 -4.35
CA LEU A 45 -6.09 3.49 -4.84
C LEU A 45 -7.25 3.83 -5.77
N CYS A 46 -7.39 3.07 -6.85
CA CYS A 46 -8.59 3.11 -7.68
C CYS A 46 -9.57 1.99 -7.26
N PRO A 47 -10.87 2.11 -7.58
CA PRO A 47 -11.86 1.11 -7.21
C PRO A 47 -11.51 -0.32 -7.68
N LEU A 48 -10.93 -0.44 -8.88
CA LEU A 48 -10.54 -1.74 -9.45
C LEU A 48 -9.49 -2.45 -8.59
N VAL A 49 -8.47 -1.73 -8.11
CA VAL A 49 -7.42 -2.32 -7.24
C VAL A 49 -8.02 -2.80 -5.92
N ILE A 50 -8.91 -2.00 -5.31
CA ILE A 50 -9.57 -2.37 -4.05
C ILE A 50 -10.39 -3.66 -4.25
N GLU A 51 -11.12 -3.76 -5.35
CA GLU A 51 -11.90 -4.95 -5.68
C GLU A 51 -11.01 -6.18 -5.88
N GLN A 52 -9.91 -6.04 -6.63
CA GLN A 52 -8.96 -7.13 -6.86
C GLN A 52 -8.36 -7.64 -5.55
N VAL A 53 -7.89 -6.75 -4.68
CA VAL A 53 -7.36 -7.10 -3.36
C VAL A 53 -8.40 -7.87 -2.55
N ARG A 54 -9.64 -7.36 -2.45
CA ARG A 54 -10.71 -8.02 -1.70
C ARG A 54 -11.03 -9.42 -2.23
N ARG A 55 -11.15 -9.57 -3.56
CA ARG A 55 -11.42 -10.87 -4.20
C ARG A 55 -10.29 -11.87 -3.92
N HIS A 56 -9.05 -11.43 -3.99
CA HIS A 56 -7.88 -12.29 -3.78
C HIS A 56 -7.75 -12.70 -2.31
N LEU A 57 -7.86 -11.74 -1.38
CA LEU A 57 -7.84 -12.05 0.05
C LEU A 57 -8.95 -13.03 0.44
N LYS A 58 -10.17 -12.84 -0.05
CA LYS A 58 -11.28 -13.78 0.20
C LYS A 58 -11.03 -15.17 -0.37
N LYS A 59 -10.36 -15.27 -1.52
CA LYS A 59 -10.06 -16.54 -2.19
C LYS A 59 -8.98 -17.32 -1.43
N ASP A 60 -7.92 -16.61 -1.01
CA ASP A 60 -6.70 -17.25 -0.52
C ASP A 60 -6.65 -17.36 1.01
N PHE A 61 -7.47 -16.57 1.72
CA PHE A 61 -7.59 -16.56 3.18
C PHE A 61 -9.08 -16.64 3.59
N PRO A 62 -9.70 -17.83 3.54
CA PRO A 62 -11.12 -18.03 3.90
C PRO A 62 -11.41 -17.87 5.39
#